data_AF-A0A9X5X788-F1
#
_entry.id   AF-A0A9X5X788-F1
#
_cell.length_a   1.000
_cell.length_b   1.000
_cell.length_c   1.000
_cell.angle_alpha   90.00
_cell.angle_beta   90.00
_cell.angle_gamma   90.00
#
_symmetry.space_group_name_H-M   'P 1'
#
loop_
_entity.id
_entity.type
_entity.pdbx_description
1 polymer ?
#
loop_
_entity_poly.entity_id
_entity_poly.type
_entity_poly.pdbx_seq_one_letter_code
_entity_poly.pdbx_strand_id
1 'polypeptide(L)'
;MRYRSVRVTFAWTLVAAATLAAAPPASSGTRPDCPRLSARWYGDNRAHLQQVIDERGTCAGPIPPAGRPVAAFDWDNTVTKNDVTDVTLVWALGHDKILRPAHWRDTSRWLTDAADRA
;
A
#
# COMPACT_ATOMS: atom_id res chain seq x y z
N MET A 1 -15.10 -13.54 -77.66
CA MET A 1 -15.35 -13.13 -76.27
C MET A 1 -14.04 -13.17 -75.51
N ARG A 2 -13.53 -12.01 -75.06
CA ARG A 2 -12.27 -11.89 -74.29
C ARG A 2 -12.64 -11.52 -72.85
N TYR A 3 -12.47 -12.43 -71.90
CA TYR A 3 -12.58 -12.11 -70.48
C TYR A 3 -11.20 -11.77 -69.93
N ARG A 4 -11.03 -10.50 -69.52
CA ARG A 4 -9.88 -10.01 -68.75
C ARG A 4 -10.11 -10.36 -67.28
N SER A 5 -9.29 -11.24 -66.72
CA SER A 5 -9.28 -11.51 -65.28
C SER A 5 -8.31 -10.56 -64.58
N VAL A 6 -8.85 -9.74 -63.68
CA VAL A 6 -8.17 -8.72 -62.87
C VAL A 6 -7.26 -9.41 -61.85
N ARG A 7 -5.98 -9.04 -61.81
CA ARG A 7 -5.05 -9.44 -60.74
C ARG A 7 -5.30 -8.55 -59.52
N VAL A 8 -5.77 -9.14 -58.44
CA VAL A 8 -5.88 -8.47 -57.13
C VAL A 8 -4.53 -8.62 -56.43
N THR A 9 -3.80 -7.51 -56.28
CA THR A 9 -2.55 -7.44 -55.51
C THR A 9 -2.90 -7.16 -54.05
N PHE A 10 -2.66 -8.13 -53.17
CA PHE A 10 -2.71 -7.93 -51.71
C PHE A 10 -1.46 -7.15 -51.28
N ALA A 11 -1.62 -5.90 -50.88
CA ALA A 11 -0.55 -5.13 -50.23
C ALA A 11 -0.54 -5.46 -48.73
N TRP A 12 0.51 -6.17 -48.28
CA TRP A 12 0.76 -6.38 -46.85
C TRP A 12 1.40 -5.11 -46.28
N THR A 13 0.65 -4.37 -45.48
CA THR A 13 1.17 -3.27 -44.66
C THR A 13 1.91 -3.84 -43.45
N LEU A 14 3.23 -3.65 -43.42
CA LEU A 14 4.05 -3.88 -42.21
C LEU A 14 3.71 -2.80 -41.18
N VAL A 15 3.03 -3.18 -40.10
CA VAL A 15 2.88 -2.34 -38.90
C VAL A 15 4.17 -2.48 -38.08
N ALA A 16 5.03 -1.47 -38.12
CA ALA A 16 6.15 -1.37 -37.21
C ALA A 16 5.63 -1.04 -35.80
N ALA A 17 5.60 -2.03 -34.91
CA ALA A 17 5.33 -1.81 -33.50
C ALA A 17 6.56 -1.13 -32.87
N ALA A 18 6.50 0.19 -32.71
CA ALA A 18 7.47 0.92 -31.90
C ALA A 18 7.24 0.57 -30.43
N THR A 19 8.01 -0.37 -29.89
CA THR A 19 8.11 -0.59 -28.45
C THR A 19 8.81 0.62 -27.84
N LEU A 20 8.04 1.61 -27.40
CA LEU A 20 8.51 2.62 -26.45
C LEU A 20 8.81 1.89 -25.14
N ALA A 21 10.04 1.40 -25.00
CA ALA A 21 10.56 1.02 -23.69
C ALA A 21 10.52 2.30 -22.83
N ALA A 22 9.63 2.33 -21.85
CA ALA A 22 9.60 3.41 -20.87
C ALA A 22 10.99 3.46 -20.21
N ALA A 23 11.74 4.53 -20.50
CA ALA A 23 13.01 4.77 -19.82
C ALA A 23 12.73 4.79 -18.31
N PRO A 24 13.59 4.15 -17.48
CA PRO A 24 13.45 4.27 -16.04
C PRO A 24 13.43 5.75 -15.67
N PRO A 25 12.58 6.20 -14.72
CA PRO A 25 12.58 7.58 -14.29
C PRO A 25 14.00 7.97 -13.93
N ALA A 26 14.48 9.07 -14.52
CA ALA A 26 15.81 9.58 -14.25
C ALA A 26 15.94 9.71 -12.73
N SER A 27 16.91 9.01 -12.14
CA SER A 27 17.22 9.14 -10.73
C SER A 27 17.55 10.60 -10.48
N SER A 28 16.64 11.31 -9.80
CA SER A 28 16.90 12.64 -9.27
C SER A 28 18.20 12.53 -8.49
N GLY A 29 19.26 13.16 -8.99
CA GLY A 29 20.58 13.09 -8.39
C GLY A 29 20.48 13.37 -6.89
N THR A 30 21.28 12.68 -6.07
CA THR A 30 21.27 12.85 -4.62
C THR A 30 21.61 14.30 -4.28
N ARG A 31 20.58 15.15 -4.15
CA ARG A 31 20.71 16.43 -3.46
C ARG A 31 21.14 16.09 -2.03
N PRO A 32 22.29 16.60 -1.57
CA PRO A 32 22.88 16.18 -0.29
C PRO A 32 21.93 16.36 0.89
N ASP A 33 20.94 17.27 0.78
CA ASP A 33 20.00 17.60 1.86
C ASP A 33 18.61 16.94 1.70
N CYS A 34 18.41 16.09 0.69
CA CYS A 34 17.11 15.46 0.46
C CYS A 34 16.92 14.19 1.30
N PRO A 35 15.75 14.00 1.95
CA PRO A 35 15.47 12.79 2.71
C PRO A 35 15.60 11.53 1.85
N ARG A 36 16.42 10.57 2.31
CA ARG A 36 16.59 9.26 1.68
C ARG A 36 16.24 8.13 2.64
N LEU A 37 15.47 7.15 2.16
CA LEU A 37 15.14 5.95 2.91
C LEU A 37 16.38 5.08 3.11
N SER A 38 16.72 4.80 4.37
CA SER A 38 17.93 4.05 4.76
C SER A 38 17.67 2.59 5.16
N ALA A 39 16.42 2.22 5.51
CA ALA A 39 16.07 0.87 5.93
C ALA A 39 16.06 -0.15 4.77
N ARG A 40 16.18 -1.44 5.09
CA ARG A 40 15.95 -2.54 4.14
C ARG A 40 14.45 -2.72 3.94
N TRP A 41 14.04 -2.78 2.68
CA TRP A 41 12.65 -3.05 2.28
C TRP A 41 12.60 -4.31 1.43
N TYR A 42 11.44 -4.96 1.43
CA TYR A 42 11.17 -6.09 0.55
C TYR A 42 10.99 -5.63 -0.90
N GLY A 43 11.64 -6.31 -1.84
CA GLY A 43 11.54 -6.03 -3.27
C GLY A 43 11.74 -4.56 -3.63
N ASP A 44 10.89 -4.03 -4.49
CA ASP A 44 10.97 -2.67 -5.03
C ASP A 44 10.32 -1.60 -4.12
N ASN A 45 9.82 -1.98 -2.94
CA ASN A 45 9.09 -1.07 -2.05
C ASN A 45 9.94 0.14 -1.65
N ARG A 46 11.25 -0.02 -1.46
CA ARG A 46 12.15 1.11 -1.18
C ARG A 46 12.12 2.15 -2.29
N ALA A 47 12.17 1.71 -3.56
CA ALA A 47 12.21 2.60 -4.71
C ALA A 47 10.88 3.33 -4.87
N HIS A 48 9.76 2.63 -4.75
CA HIS A 48 8.42 3.24 -4.82
C HIS A 48 8.18 4.26 -3.71
N LEU A 49 8.53 3.93 -2.46
CA LEU A 49 8.39 4.86 -1.35
C LEU A 49 9.32 6.07 -1.50
N GLN A 50 10.56 5.84 -1.98
CA GLN A 50 11.48 6.94 -2.26
C GLN A 50 10.93 7.87 -3.34
N GLN A 51 10.30 7.32 -4.39
CA GLN A 51 9.66 8.13 -5.43
C GLN A 51 8.55 9.01 -4.85
N VAL A 52 7.68 8.48 -3.98
CA VAL A 52 6.64 9.29 -3.32
C VAL A 52 7.24 10.41 -2.47
N ILE A 53 8.32 10.12 -1.73
CA ILE A 53 9.03 11.13 -0.93
C ILE A 53 9.67 12.19 -1.82
N ASP A 54 10.28 11.82 -2.94
CA ASP A 54 10.92 12.76 -3.86
C ASP A 54 9.88 13.66 -4.56
N GLU A 55 8.71 13.11 -4.91
CA GLU A 55 7.63 13.82 -5.62
C GLU A 55 6.77 14.69 -4.71
N ARG A 56 6.58 14.31 -3.44
CA ARG A 56 5.65 14.98 -2.51
C ARG A 56 6.33 15.63 -1.32
N GLY A 57 7.55 15.22 -0.99
CA GLY A 57 8.28 15.70 0.17
C GLY A 57 8.88 17.09 -0.02
N THR A 58 9.70 17.50 0.95
CA THR A 58 10.31 18.84 1.00
C THR A 58 11.24 19.14 -0.18
N CYS A 59 11.71 18.11 -0.88
CA CYS A 59 12.56 18.26 -2.06
C CYS A 59 11.81 18.48 -3.38
N ALA A 60 10.48 18.34 -3.38
CA ALA A 60 9.64 18.62 -4.55
C ALA A 60 9.51 20.12 -4.86
N GLY A 61 9.89 21.00 -3.92
CA GLY A 61 9.78 22.46 -4.02
C GLY A 61 9.03 23.09 -2.85
N PRO A 62 8.71 24.40 -2.92
CA PRO A 62 7.93 25.07 -1.87
C PRO A 62 6.56 24.42 -1.66
N ILE A 63 6.25 23.98 -0.43
CA ILE A 63 4.96 23.37 -0.09
C ILE A 63 4.06 24.43 0.56
N PRO A 64 2.90 24.75 -0.03
CA PRO A 64 1.97 25.72 0.55
C PRO A 64 1.34 25.19 1.85
N PRO A 65 1.04 26.05 2.85
CA PRO A 65 0.48 25.61 4.13
C PRO A 65 -0.83 24.83 4.03
N ALA A 66 -1.69 25.20 3.07
CA ALA A 66 -3.02 24.61 2.87
C ALA A 66 -3.02 23.28 2.10
N GLY A 67 -1.85 22.78 1.69
CA GLY A 67 -1.72 21.56 0.87
C GLY A 67 -0.55 20.69 1.29
N ARG A 68 -0.16 20.73 2.57
CA ARG A 68 0.93 19.90 3.08
C ARG A 68 0.59 18.41 2.94
N PRO A 69 1.44 17.61 2.27
CA PRO A 69 1.21 16.20 2.13
C PRO A 69 1.24 15.51 3.49
N VAL A 70 0.30 14.59 3.68
CA VAL A 70 0.18 13.73 4.85
C VAL A 70 0.09 12.28 4.40
N ALA A 71 0.65 11.37 5.19
CA ALA A 71 0.51 9.93 5.00
C ALA A 71 -0.13 9.35 6.25
N ALA A 72 -1.08 8.44 6.06
CA ALA A 72 -1.71 7.70 7.14
C ALA A 72 -1.22 6.25 7.09
N PHE A 73 -0.94 5.70 8.26
CA PHE A 73 -0.58 4.31 8.44
C PHE A 73 -1.50 3.73 9.50
N ASP A 74 -2.03 2.54 9.24
CA ASP A 74 -2.67 1.76 10.28
C ASP A 74 -1.64 1.34 11.34
N TRP A 75 -2.09 0.93 12.52
CA TRP A 75 -1.22 0.61 13.63
C TRP A 75 -0.80 -0.86 13.59
N ASP A 76 -1.73 -1.75 13.93
CA ASP A 76 -1.48 -3.17 14.12
C ASP A 76 -1.22 -3.88 12.79
N ASN A 77 -0.20 -4.74 12.79
CA ASN A 77 0.30 -5.42 11.59
C ASN A 77 0.70 -4.50 10.41
N THR A 78 0.89 -3.19 10.66
CA THR A 78 1.32 -2.21 9.67
C THR A 78 2.53 -1.42 10.16
N VAL A 79 2.38 -0.60 11.20
CA VAL A 79 3.51 0.11 11.85
C VAL A 79 4.18 -0.80 12.87
N THR A 80 3.37 -1.54 13.63
CA THR A 80 3.84 -2.54 14.58
C THR A 80 3.73 -3.93 13.98
N LYS A 81 4.63 -4.82 14.42
CA LYS A 81 4.46 -6.24 14.16
C LYS A 81 3.49 -6.81 15.20
N ASN A 82 2.56 -7.64 14.74
CA ASN A 82 1.47 -8.22 15.53
C ASN A 82 0.44 -7.18 15.99
N ASP A 83 -0.48 -7.61 16.85
CA ASP A 83 -1.60 -6.81 17.36
C ASP A 83 -1.36 -6.38 18.82
N VAL A 84 -1.48 -5.08 19.09
CA VAL A 84 -1.32 -4.52 20.44
C VAL A 84 -2.41 -5.00 21.40
N THR A 85 -3.60 -5.32 20.89
CA THR A 85 -4.71 -5.84 21.68
C THR A 85 -4.36 -7.20 22.25
N ASP A 86 -3.73 -8.09 21.48
CA ASP A 86 -3.36 -9.43 21.93
C ASP A 86 -2.37 -9.39 23.10
N VAL A 87 -1.28 -8.62 22.96
CA VAL A 87 -0.30 -8.49 24.05
C VAL A 87 -0.91 -7.84 25.28
N THR A 88 -1.78 -6.85 25.09
CA THR A 88 -2.47 -6.17 26.20
C THR A 88 -3.45 -7.12 26.90
N LEU A 89 -4.21 -7.91 26.14
CA LEU A 89 -5.17 -8.87 26.68
C LEU A 89 -4.47 -9.98 27.45
N VAL A 90 -3.41 -10.56 26.89
CA VAL A 90 -2.61 -11.60 27.56
C VAL A 90 -1.99 -11.06 28.84
N TRP A 91 -1.42 -9.85 28.80
CA TRP A 91 -0.89 -9.21 30.01
C TRP A 91 -1.99 -8.99 31.04
N ALA A 92 -3.15 -8.47 30.63
CA ALA A 92 -4.25 -8.18 31.54
C ALA A 92 -4.81 -9.46 32.19
N LEU A 93 -4.92 -10.56 31.45
CA LEU A 93 -5.30 -11.87 31.99
C LEU A 93 -4.26 -12.40 32.99
N GLY A 94 -2.97 -12.30 32.67
CA GLY A 94 -1.88 -12.75 33.54
C GLY A 94 -1.68 -11.92 34.81
N HIS A 95 -2.35 -10.77 34.93
CA HIS A 95 -2.22 -9.84 36.05
C HIS A 95 -3.58 -9.51 36.72
N ASP A 96 -4.59 -10.36 36.50
CA ASP A 96 -5.94 -10.23 37.08
C ASP A 96 -6.57 -8.84 36.83
N LYS A 97 -6.34 -8.27 35.63
CA LYS A 97 -6.88 -6.97 35.22
C LYS A 97 -8.17 -7.08 34.41
N ILE A 98 -8.57 -8.30 34.04
CA ILE A 98 -9.88 -8.58 33.46
C ILE A 98 -10.70 -9.30 34.52
N LEU A 99 -11.73 -8.62 35.03
CA LEU A 99 -12.62 -9.17 36.04
C LEU A 99 -13.69 -10.03 35.37
N ARG A 100 -13.96 -11.21 35.94
CA ARG A 100 -15.10 -12.04 35.52
C ARG A 100 -16.40 -11.30 35.91
N PRO A 101 -17.34 -11.08 34.97
CA PRO A 101 -18.65 -10.53 35.31
C PRO A 101 -19.48 -11.52 36.13
N ALA A 102 -20.51 -11.05 36.83
CA ALA A 102 -21.45 -11.93 37.52
C ALA A 102 -22.19 -12.86 36.54
N HIS A 103 -22.64 -12.30 35.41
CA HIS A 103 -23.23 -13.02 34.28
C HIS A 103 -22.57 -12.57 32.97
N TRP A 104 -22.25 -13.49 32.06
CA TRP A 104 -21.64 -13.11 30.78
C TRP A 104 -22.59 -12.27 29.92
N ARG A 105 -23.89 -12.48 30.05
CA ARG A 105 -24.92 -11.66 29.38
C ARG A 105 -24.84 -10.17 29.70
N ASP A 106 -24.29 -9.80 30.85
CA ASP A 106 -24.09 -8.40 31.24
C ASP A 106 -23.06 -7.71 30.34
N THR A 107 -22.20 -8.47 29.65
CA THR A 107 -21.17 -7.92 28.76
C THR A 107 -21.71 -7.55 27.37
N SER A 108 -22.82 -8.16 26.94
CA SER A 108 -23.41 -7.92 25.62
C SER A 108 -24.85 -8.40 25.53
N ARG A 109 -25.75 -7.51 25.09
CA ARG A 109 -27.19 -7.81 24.89
C ARG A 109 -27.48 -8.89 23.86
N TRP A 110 -26.48 -9.27 23.06
CA TRP A 110 -26.62 -10.25 21.99
C TRP A 110 -26.22 -11.67 22.42
N LEU A 111 -25.77 -11.86 23.66
CA LEU A 111 -25.40 -13.18 24.18
C LEU A 111 -26.63 -14.02 24.54
N THR A 112 -26.63 -15.26 24.07
CA THR A 112 -27.71 -16.23 24.30
C THR A 112 -27.64 -16.84 25.70
N ASP A 113 -28.70 -17.55 26.13
CA ASP A 113 -28.73 -18.24 27.43
C ASP A 113 -27.65 -19.31 27.50
N ALA A 114 -27.31 -19.92 26.36
CA ALA A 114 -26.26 -20.90 26.26
C ALA A 114 -24.87 -20.27 26.51
N ALA A 115 -24.62 -19.08 25.95
CA ALA A 115 -23.35 -18.37 26.15
C ALA A 115 -23.17 -17.88 27.59
N ASP A 116 -24.26 -17.61 28.32
CA ASP A 116 -24.18 -17.16 29.71
C ASP A 116 -23.64 -18.21 30.68
N ARG A 117 -23.81 -19.49 30.34
CA ARG A 117 -23.45 -20.63 31.20
C ARG A 117 -22.04 -21.18 30.97
N ALA A 118 -21.24 -20.52 30.12
CA ALA A 118 -19.88 -20.93 29.78
C ALA A 118 -18.84 -20.62 30.89
#